data_AF-X0PAW3-F1
#
_entry.id   AF-X0PAW3-F1
#
_cell.length_a   1.000
_cell.length_b   1.000
_cell.length_c   1.000
_cell.angle_alpha   90.00
_cell.angle_beta   90.00
_cell.angle_gamma   90.00
#
_symmetry.space_group_name_H-M   'P 1'
#
loop_
_entity.id
_entity.type
_entity.pdbx_description
1 polymer ?
#
loop_
_entity_poly.entity_id
_entity_poly.type
_entity_poly.pdbx_seq_one_letter_code
_entity_poly.pdbx_strand_id
1 'polypeptide(L)' 'MVNSAYWHTTLEKKHILEQNLGLTHLSFQQTLVKNPLYTNETVEEPLTGFEKGGYVAIIAEKPRS' A
#
# COMPACT_ATOMS: atom_id res chain seq x y z
N MET A 1 -19.22 -11.27 -19.07
CA MET A 1 -18.31 -11.72 -18.01
C MET A 1 -17.73 -10.47 -17.35
N VAL A 2 -18.00 -10.25 -16.07
CA VAL A 2 -17.38 -9.15 -15.32
C VAL A 2 -15.91 -9.50 -15.15
N ASN A 3 -15.02 -8.59 -15.54
CA ASN A 3 -13.59 -8.74 -15.33
C ASN A 3 -13.35 -8.68 -13.82
N SER A 4 -13.13 -9.83 -13.18
CA SER A 4 -12.80 -9.90 -11.76
C SER A 4 -11.65 -8.94 -11.49
N ALA A 5 -11.82 -8.01 -10.55
CA ALA A 5 -10.77 -7.05 -10.23
C ALA A 5 -9.47 -7.81 -9.93
N TYR A 6 -8.40 -7.50 -10.66
CA TYR A 6 -7.09 -8.09 -10.42
C TYR A 6 -6.55 -7.56 -9.10
N TRP A 7 -6.66 -8.37 -8.04
CA TRP A 7 -6.12 -8.06 -6.73
C TRP A 7 -4.63 -8.37 -6.69
N HIS A 8 -3.81 -7.33 -6.55
CA HIS A 8 -2.37 -7.46 -6.39
C HIS A 8 -1.97 -7.18 -4.96
N THR A 9 -1.13 -8.05 -4.40
CA THR A 9 -0.55 -7.89 -3.07
C THR A 9 0.43 -6.71 -3.03
N THR A 10 0.65 -6.16 -1.84
CA THR A 10 1.66 -5.12 -1.61
C THR A 10 3.08 -5.61 -1.97
N LEU A 11 3.36 -6.90 -1.75
CA LEU A 11 4.66 -7.50 -2.08
C LEU A 11 4.91 -7.59 -3.59
N GLU A 12 3.90 -7.95 -4.38
CA GLU A 12 4.02 -7.94 -5.85
C GLU A 12 4.30 -6.51 -6.35
N LYS A 13 3.59 -5.52 -5.81
CA LYS A 13 3.83 -4.11 -6.14
C LYS A 13 5.24 -3.67 -5.74
N LYS A 14 5.69 -4.01 -4.52
CA LYS A 14 7.07 -3.75 -4.06
C LYS A 14 8.09 -4.31 -5.03
N HIS A 15 7.92 -5.57 -5.43
CA HIS A 15 8.83 -6.23 -6.36
C HIS A 15 8.93 -5.49 -7.70
N ILE A 16 7.80 -5.09 -8.28
CA ILE A 16 7.79 -4.34 -9.56
C ILE A 16 8.48 -2.98 -9.39
N LEU A 17 8.18 -2.25 -8.31
CA LEU A 17 8.76 -0.92 -8.06
C LEU A 17 10.29 -0.98 -7.92
N GLU A 18 10.80 -1.98 -7.19
CA GLU A 18 12.25 -2.14 -6.97
C GLU A 18 12.95 -2.74 -8.21
N GLN A 19 12.45 -3.87 -8.71
CA GLN A 19 13.18 -4.68 -9.69
C GLN A 19 12.96 -4.22 -11.13
N ASN A 20 11.76 -3.74 -11.47
CA ASN A 20 11.42 -3.37 -12.85
C ASN A 20 11.61 -1.87 -13.09
N LEU A 21 11.38 -1.03 -12.06
CA LEU A 21 11.44 0.42 -12.18
C LEU A 21 12.66 1.04 -11.50
N GLY A 22 13.42 0.26 -10.72
CA GLY A 22 14.64 0.74 -10.05
C GLY A 22 14.38 1.80 -8.98
N LEU A 23 13.16 1.88 -8.44
CA LEU A 23 12.85 2.81 -7.35
C LEU A 23 13.50 2.33 -6.05
N THR A 24 13.88 3.29 -5.21
CA THR A 24 14.66 3.03 -3.98
C THR A 24 13.97 3.63 -2.76
N HIS A 25 14.46 3.31 -1.56
CA HIS A 25 13.96 3.84 -0.28
C HIS A 25 12.45 3.66 -0.10
N LEU A 26 11.93 2.46 -0.39
CA LEU A 26 10.51 2.17 -0.24
C LEU A 26 10.09 2.24 1.24
N SER A 27 9.04 3.00 1.51
CA SER A 27 8.36 3.03 2.81
C SER A 27 6.86 2.87 2.62
N PHE A 28 6.20 2.39 3.67
CA PHE A 28 4.81 1.95 3.62
C PHE A 28 4.01 2.59 4.75
N GLN A 29 2.83 3.07 4.41
CA GLN A 29 1.84 3.60 5.33
C GLN A 29 0.50 2.91 5.08
N GLN A 30 -0.26 2.60 6.12
CA GLN A 30 -1.52 1.89 6.03
C GLN A 30 -2.61 2.55 6.87
N THR A 31 -3.85 2.42 6.42
CA THR A 31 -5.08 2.86 7.12
C THR A 31 -6.15 1.78 6.96
N LEU A 32 -7.32 2.00 7.57
CA LEU A 32 -8.39 1.00 7.64
C LEU A 32 -7.93 -0.26 8.38
N VAL A 33 -7.21 -0.07 9.49
CA VAL A 33 -6.73 -1.17 10.36
C VAL A 33 -7.81 -1.55 11.37
N LYS A 34 -8.71 -0.61 11.69
CA LYS A 34 -9.88 -0.85 12.55
C LYS A 34 -10.97 -1.62 11.81
N ASN A 35 -11.82 -2.29 12.58
CA ASN A 35 -12.97 -3.03 12.04
C ASN A 35 -13.82 -2.11 11.14
N PRO A 36 -14.14 -2.52 9.89
CA PRO A 36 -14.90 -1.74 8.91
C PRO A 36 -16.17 -1.07 9.42
N LEU A 37 -16.81 -1.65 10.44
CA LEU A 37 -18.03 -1.12 11.04
C LEU A 37 -17.81 0.23 11.76
N TYR A 38 -16.60 0.50 12.25
CA TYR A 38 -16.27 1.70 13.03
C TYR A 38 -15.32 2.65 12.30
N THR A 39 -14.94 2.35 11.06
CA THR A 39 -13.95 3.13 10.30
C THR A 39 -14.47 4.49 9.86
N ASN A 40 -15.79 4.70 9.85
CA ASN A 40 -16.43 5.97 9.47
C ASN A 40 -16.61 6.94 10.65
N GLU A 41 -16.35 6.52 11.89
CA GLU A 41 -16.63 7.33 13.08
C GLU A 41 -15.47 8.27 13.44
N THR A 42 -14.26 7.99 12.95
CA THR A 42 -13.06 8.76 13.26
C THR A 42 -12.08 8.73 12.09
N VAL A 43 -11.44 9.86 11.77
CA VAL A 43 -10.27 9.87 10.88
C VAL A 43 -9.18 8.98 11.49
N GLU A 44 -8.68 8.02 10.70
CA GLU A 44 -7.59 7.15 11.11
C GLU A 44 -6.26 7.75 10.66
N GLU A 45 -5.36 7.99 11.61
CA GLU A 45 -3.99 8.37 11.31
C GLU A 45 -3.24 7.19 10.64
N PRO A 46 -2.49 7.43 9.57
CA PRO A 46 -1.70 6.38 8.93
C PRO A 46 -0.72 5.73 9.90
N LEU A 47 -0.65 4.41 9.87
CA LEU A 47 0.31 3.62 10.62
C LEU A 47 1.42 3.12 9.68
N THR A 48 2.64 3.01 10.19
CA THR A 48 3.73 2.42 9.41
C THR A 48 3.45 0.96 9.08
N GLY A 49 3.84 0.53 7.87
CA GLY A 49 3.72 -0.85 7.39
C GLY A 49 2.56 -1.06 6.43
N PHE A 50 2.24 -2.34 6.14
CA PHE A 50 1.22 -2.72 5.15
C PHE A 50 0.47 -4.02 5.45
N GLU A 51 0.70 -4.65 6.61
CA GLU A 51 0.22 -6.01 6.90
C GLU A 51 -1.23 -6.09 7.40
N LYS A 52 -1.79 -4.99 7.91
CA LYS A 52 -3.04 -5.00 8.69
C LYS A 52 -4.14 -4.10 8.15
N GLY A 53 -3.79 -3.08 7.35
CA GLY A 53 -4.73 -2.11 6.82
C GLY A 53 -5.33 -2.52 5.48
N GLY A 54 -6.60 -2.19 5.28
CA GLY A 54 -7.28 -2.37 3.99
C GLY A 54 -6.80 -1.42 2.89
N TYR A 55 -6.10 -0.33 3.25
CA TYR A 55 -5.47 0.59 2.31
C TYR A 55 -4.00 0.80 2.65
N VAL A 56 -3.14 0.75 1.63
CA VAL A 56 -1.69 0.90 1.77
C VAL A 56 -1.17 1.91 0.74
N ALA A 57 -0.45 2.92 1.22
CA ALA A 57 0.36 3.82 0.42
C ALA A 57 1.82 3.32 0.39
N ILE A 58 2.40 3.26 -0.81
CA ILE A 58 3.83 2.98 -1.02
C ILE A 58 4.49 4.28 -1.45
N ILE A 59 5.52 4.69 -0.72
CA ILE A 59 6.33 5.87 -1.00
C ILE A 59 7.70 5.38 -1.45
N ALA A 60 8.23 5.93 -2.53
CA ALA A 60 9.53 5.54 -3.06
C ALA A 60 10.25 6.74 -3.68
N GLU A 61 11.56 6.65 -3.74
CA GLU A 61 12.42 7.67 -4.35
C GLU A 61 12.90 7.21 -5.72
N LYS A 62 12.78 8.13 -6.69
CA LYS A 62 13.40 7.94 -8.00
C LYS A 62 14.92 8.12 -7.85
N PRO A 63 15.74 7.18 -8.33
CA PRO A 63 17.19 7.35 -8.29
C PRO A 63 17.60 8.60 -9.07
N ARG A 64 18.57 9.35 -8.53
CA ARG A 64 19.18 10.48 -9.23
C ARG A 64 20.07 9.92 -10.33
N SER A 65 19.77 10.29 -11.58
CA SER A 65 20.58 9.94 -12.75
C SER A 65 21.80 10.82 -12.89
#